data_AF-A0A5E4J4N0-F1
#
_entry.id   AF-A0A5E4J4N0-F1
#
_cell.length_a   1.000
_cell.length_b   1.000
_cell.length_c   1.000
_cell.angle_alpha   90.00
_cell.angle_beta   90.00
_cell.angle_gamma   90.00
#
_symmetry.space_group_name_H-M   'P 1'
#
loop_
_entity.id
_entity.type
_entity.pdbx_description
1 polymer ?
#
loop_
_entity_poly.entity_id
_entity_poly.type
_entity_poly.pdbx_seq_one_letter_code
_entity_poly.pdbx_strand_id
1 'polypeptide(L)'
;MARRSQRKAESRKAKQWYKVVSPEMFGRAPFGETIANDPERILGRVIETTLGDLTNNFSKQNTKLRFRVNRVAGDAAYTKFLGHEMTTDYVRSLVKRRTSRIDAIVDVTTTDGYLVRIKPSCFTVKRARANQVKSIRELSENVVMEKSKSLDLNQLIQDVVGGKISLDIYKEAKMIYPLRRVEVRKTEILAEPSIASAAPVAPSEAPASS
;
A
#
# COMPACT_ATOMS: atom_id res chain seq x y z
N MET A 1 44.39 39.22 24.90
CA MET A 1 43.44 38.08 24.93
C MET A 1 42.25 38.42 24.03
N ALA A 2 42.28 37.96 22.77
CA ALA A 2 41.21 38.25 21.82
C ALA A 2 39.96 37.41 22.16
N ARG A 3 38.84 38.08 22.39
CA ARG A 3 37.52 37.44 22.55
C ARG A 3 37.26 36.57 21.32
N ARG A 4 37.33 35.25 21.51
CA ARG A 4 36.86 34.26 20.54
C ARG A 4 35.42 34.60 20.23
N SER A 5 35.15 35.16 19.05
CA SER A 5 33.78 35.44 18.64
C SER A 5 33.04 34.11 18.69
N GLN A 6 32.11 33.95 19.61
CA GLN A 6 31.02 33.01 19.42
C GLN A 6 30.35 33.48 18.14
N ARG A 7 30.68 32.84 17.01
CA ARG A 7 29.77 32.81 15.86
C ARG A 7 28.49 32.21 16.43
N LYS A 8 27.60 33.10 16.83
CA LYS A 8 26.25 32.83 17.32
C LYS A 8 25.69 31.69 16.49
N ALA A 9 25.05 30.76 17.18
CA ALA A 9 24.19 29.74 16.61
C ALA A 9 22.94 30.38 15.96
N GLU A 10 23.11 31.34 15.06
CA GLU A 10 22.05 32.05 14.32
C GLU A 10 21.55 31.22 13.12
N SER A 11 22.01 29.98 12.95
CA SER A 11 21.59 29.10 11.85
C SER A 11 21.08 27.73 12.33
N ARG A 12 20.31 27.72 13.41
CA ARG A 12 19.42 26.60 13.74
C ARG A 12 18.04 27.17 14.02
N LYS A 13 17.25 27.36 12.95
CA LYS A 13 15.79 27.54 13.08
C LYS A 13 15.26 26.48 14.06
N ALA A 14 14.41 26.90 14.98
CA ALA A 14 13.81 26.00 15.95
C ALA A 14 13.10 24.86 15.22
N LYS A 15 13.35 23.63 15.67
CA LYS A 15 12.71 22.44 15.12
C LYS A 15 11.29 22.35 15.68
N GLN A 16 10.31 22.17 14.82
CA GLN A 16 8.92 21.92 15.20
C GLN A 16 8.56 20.45 14.96
N TRP A 17 7.71 19.93 15.84
CA TRP A 17 7.15 18.59 15.73
C TRP A 17 5.86 18.63 14.90
N TYR A 18 5.77 17.78 13.90
CA TYR A 18 4.61 17.64 13.04
C TYR A 18 4.01 16.25 13.23
N LYS A 19 2.70 16.20 13.44
CA LYS A 19 1.95 14.95 13.58
C LYS A 19 1.63 14.38 12.21
N VAL A 20 2.01 13.15 11.97
CA VAL A 20 1.80 12.46 10.69
C VAL A 20 0.48 11.73 10.76
N VAL A 21 -0.41 12.11 9.85
CA VAL A 21 -1.79 11.63 9.78
C VAL A 21 -1.92 10.66 8.61
N SER A 22 -2.55 9.52 8.88
CA SER A 22 -2.84 8.52 7.86
C SER A 22 -3.88 9.00 6.84
N PRO A 23 -3.91 8.42 5.63
CA PRO A 23 -4.97 8.71 4.66
C PRO A 23 -6.35 8.29 5.20
N GLU A 24 -7.40 8.83 4.58
CA GLU A 24 -8.79 8.62 5.01
C GLU A 24 -9.21 7.16 5.04
N MET A 25 -8.68 6.35 4.13
CA MET A 25 -8.90 4.90 4.07
C MET A 25 -8.54 4.14 5.36
N PHE A 26 -7.71 4.73 6.25
CA PHE A 26 -7.30 4.16 7.54
C PHE A 26 -7.85 4.97 8.74
N GLY A 27 -8.85 5.83 8.52
CA GLY A 27 -9.54 6.55 9.60
C GLY A 27 -8.84 7.83 10.08
N ARG A 28 -7.87 8.37 9.32
CA ARG A 28 -7.11 9.59 9.66
C ARG A 28 -6.49 9.55 11.07
N ALA A 29 -6.09 8.37 11.52
CA ALA A 29 -5.38 8.22 12.78
C ALA A 29 -3.96 8.83 12.68
N PRO A 30 -3.52 9.61 13.67
CA PRO A 30 -2.13 10.00 13.81
C PRO A 30 -1.30 8.80 14.29
N PHE A 31 -0.23 8.46 13.57
CA PHE A 31 0.57 7.25 13.86
C PHE A 31 2.06 7.51 14.06
N GLY A 32 2.48 8.77 13.96
CA GLY A 32 3.87 9.14 14.18
C GLY A 32 4.05 10.64 14.19
N GLU A 33 5.25 11.05 14.56
CA GLU A 33 5.64 12.46 14.57
C GLU A 33 6.93 12.62 13.77
N THR A 34 7.09 13.76 13.12
CA THR A 34 8.24 14.08 12.31
C THR A 34 8.74 15.47 12.67
N ILE A 35 10.05 15.58 12.87
CA ILE A 35 10.69 16.84 13.20
C ILE A 35 11.24 17.53 11.95
N ALA A 36 10.97 18.83 11.81
CA ALA A 36 11.51 19.65 10.73
C ALA A 36 11.65 21.12 11.13
N ASN A 37 12.54 21.82 10.44
CA ASN A 37 12.72 23.27 10.59
C ASN A 37 11.76 24.07 9.71
N ASP A 38 11.41 23.52 8.54
CA ASP A 38 10.55 24.13 7.53
C ASP A 38 9.56 23.06 7.01
N PRO A 39 8.28 23.40 6.79
CA PRO A 39 7.25 22.45 6.31
C PRO A 39 7.59 21.78 4.98
N GLU A 40 8.25 22.51 4.07
CA GLU A 40 8.64 22.01 2.75
C GLU A 40 9.59 20.81 2.82
N ARG A 41 10.40 20.72 3.88
CA ARG A 41 11.34 19.58 4.07
C ARG A 41 10.65 18.30 4.52
N ILE A 42 9.37 18.35 4.87
CA ILE A 42 8.57 17.20 5.28
C ILE A 42 7.92 16.56 4.05
N LEU A 43 7.59 17.37 3.04
CA LEU A 43 7.00 16.90 1.79
C LEU A 43 7.92 15.86 1.13
N GLY A 44 7.32 14.77 0.66
CA GLY A 44 8.03 13.67 0.03
C GLY A 44 8.70 12.68 0.98
N ARG A 45 8.72 12.92 2.31
CA ARG A 45 9.24 11.93 3.27
C ARG A 45 8.39 10.67 3.23
N VAL A 46 9.06 9.52 3.22
CA VAL A 46 8.42 8.21 3.31
C VAL A 46 8.53 7.69 4.74
N ILE A 47 7.39 7.38 5.33
CA ILE A 47 7.27 6.90 6.70
C ILE A 47 6.70 5.49 6.64
N GLU A 48 7.32 4.58 7.39
CA GLU A 48 6.88 3.20 7.54
C GLU A 48 6.19 3.04 8.89
N THR A 49 5.06 2.34 8.89
CA THR A 49 4.33 1.97 10.11
C THR A 49 3.73 0.59 9.94
N THR A 50 3.31 -0.05 11.03
CA THR A 50 2.60 -1.32 10.93
C THR A 50 1.09 -1.09 10.88
N LEU A 51 0.36 -2.01 10.26
CA LEU A 51 -1.10 -1.98 10.32
C LEU A 51 -1.62 -2.17 11.75
N GLY A 52 -0.88 -2.94 12.56
CA GLY A 52 -1.21 -3.18 13.96
C GLY A 52 -1.30 -1.87 14.75
N ASP A 53 -0.36 -0.96 14.53
CA ASP A 53 -0.33 0.35 15.19
C ASP A 53 -1.46 1.28 14.70
N LEU A 54 -1.86 1.19 13.43
CA LEU A 54 -2.97 2.00 12.89
C LEU A 54 -4.35 1.53 13.35
N THR A 55 -4.52 0.22 13.51
CA THR A 55 -5.83 -0.39 13.79
C THR A 55 -5.95 -0.89 15.23
N ASN A 56 -4.92 -0.71 16.05
CA ASN A 56 -4.77 -1.30 17.38
C ASN A 56 -5.01 -2.83 17.40
N ASN A 57 -4.66 -3.52 16.31
CA ASN A 57 -4.84 -4.97 16.18
C ASN A 57 -3.49 -5.69 16.07
N PHE A 58 -3.07 -6.31 17.17
CA PHE A 58 -1.81 -7.05 17.27
C PHE A 58 -1.68 -8.23 16.28
N SER A 59 -2.79 -8.79 15.80
CA SER A 59 -2.75 -9.92 14.86
C SER A 59 -2.16 -9.56 13.49
N LYS A 60 -2.20 -8.27 13.12
CA LYS A 60 -1.73 -7.79 11.81
C LYS A 60 -0.44 -6.96 11.89
N GLN A 61 0.35 -7.14 12.95
CA GLN A 61 1.65 -6.48 13.11
C GLN A 61 2.69 -6.93 12.06
N ASN A 62 2.45 -8.06 11.40
CA ASN A 62 3.27 -8.58 10.30
C ASN A 62 3.16 -7.78 8.98
N THR A 63 2.29 -6.76 8.93
CA THR A 63 2.01 -5.96 7.73
C THR A 63 2.59 -4.56 7.89
N LYS A 64 3.61 -4.22 7.09
CA LYS A 64 4.20 -2.87 7.02
C LYS A 64 3.54 -2.07 5.92
N LEU A 65 3.26 -0.81 6.21
CA LEU A 65 2.67 0.16 5.31
C LEU A 65 3.63 1.31 5.11
N ARG A 66 3.78 1.74 3.86
CA ARG A 66 4.64 2.86 3.48
C ARG A 66 3.76 4.01 3.03
N PHE A 67 3.94 5.14 3.68
CA PHE A 67 3.21 6.37 3.43
C PHE A 67 4.17 7.47 2.99
N ARG A 68 3.76 8.30 2.03
CA ARG A 68 4.51 9.49 1.59
C ARG A 68 3.76 10.74 2.03
N VAL A 69 4.45 11.69 2.67
CA VAL A 69 3.85 12.98 3.01
C VAL A 69 3.61 13.79 1.73
N ASN A 70 2.36 14.20 1.49
CA ASN A 70 1.97 14.99 0.32
C ASN A 70 1.61 16.42 0.65
N ARG A 71 1.05 16.65 1.84
CA ARG A 71 0.51 17.95 2.25
C ARG A 71 0.84 18.19 3.72
N VAL A 72 1.23 19.40 4.08
CA VAL A 72 1.36 19.84 5.48
C VAL A 72 0.38 20.98 5.69
N ALA A 73 -0.43 20.92 6.74
CA ALA A 73 -1.32 22.01 7.14
C ALA A 73 -1.16 22.25 8.64
N GLY A 74 -0.66 23.43 9.02
CA GLY A 74 -0.27 23.72 10.40
C GLY A 74 0.73 22.68 10.92
N ASP A 75 0.38 22.01 12.01
CA ASP A 75 1.19 20.96 12.63
C ASP A 75 0.90 19.55 12.10
N ALA A 76 -0.05 19.39 11.19
CA ALA A 76 -0.46 18.09 10.66
C ALA A 76 0.13 17.83 9.27
N ALA A 77 0.83 16.70 9.12
CA ALA A 77 1.35 16.20 7.86
C ALA A 77 0.43 15.08 7.32
N TYR A 78 -0.29 15.37 6.25
CA TYR A 78 -1.16 14.43 5.55
C TYR A 78 -0.36 13.57 4.58
N THR A 79 -0.62 12.27 4.63
CA THR A 79 0.09 11.28 3.83
C THR A 79 -0.77 10.69 2.71
N LYS A 80 -0.10 10.21 1.66
CA LYS A 80 -0.62 9.32 0.62
C LYS A 80 -0.05 7.92 0.83
N PHE A 81 -0.83 6.90 0.50
CA PHE A 81 -0.34 5.52 0.48
C PHE A 81 0.64 5.33 -0.69
N LEU A 82 1.77 4.66 -0.44
CA LEU A 82 2.76 4.31 -1.47
C LEU A 82 2.76 2.81 -1.77
N GLY A 83 2.63 2.00 -0.73
CA GLY A 83 2.67 0.56 -0.86
C GLY A 83 2.61 -0.16 0.47
N HIS A 84 2.41 -1.47 0.39
CA HIS A 84 2.36 -2.37 1.53
C HIS A 84 3.42 -3.47 1.33
N GLU A 85 4.03 -3.91 2.42
CA GLU A 85 4.97 -5.03 2.43
C GLU A 85 4.80 -5.88 3.69
N MET A 86 4.77 -7.20 3.53
CA MET A 86 4.79 -8.13 4.66
C MET A 86 6.19 -8.22 5.26
N THR A 87 6.28 -8.40 6.57
CA THR A 87 7.58 -8.51 7.24
C THR A 87 8.35 -9.75 6.79
N THR A 88 9.68 -9.63 6.73
CA THR A 88 10.54 -10.69 6.19
C THR A 88 10.57 -11.92 7.08
N ASP A 89 10.49 -11.74 8.40
CA ASP A 89 10.35 -12.80 9.40
C ASP A 89 9.06 -13.60 9.19
N TYR A 90 7.93 -12.93 8.98
CA TYR A 90 6.66 -13.59 8.73
C TYR A 90 6.69 -14.39 7.43
N VAL A 91 7.17 -13.77 6.34
CA VAL A 91 7.29 -14.44 5.03
C VAL A 91 8.26 -15.63 5.07
N ARG A 92 9.34 -15.54 5.86
CA ARG A 92 10.28 -16.66 6.09
C ARG A 92 9.65 -17.77 6.92
N SER A 93 8.84 -17.44 7.92
CA SER A 93 8.13 -18.43 8.76
C SER A 93 7.14 -19.29 7.95
N LEU A 94 6.58 -18.71 6.88
CA LEU A 94 5.69 -19.40 5.96
C LEU A 94 6.43 -20.32 4.97
N VAL A 95 7.74 -20.15 4.74
CA VAL A 95 8.50 -21.08 3.90
C VAL A 95 8.95 -22.25 4.74
N LYS A 96 8.48 -23.45 4.39
CA LYS A 96 8.93 -24.68 5.02
C LYS A 96 9.60 -25.60 4.02
N ARG A 97 10.46 -26.49 4.52
CA ARG A 97 11.04 -27.56 3.71
C ARG A 97 9.92 -28.48 3.19
N ARG A 98 10.14 -29.08 2.01
CA ARG A 98 9.19 -30.01 1.36
C ARG A 98 7.83 -29.40 0.99
N THR A 99 7.73 -28.07 0.96
CA THR A 99 6.56 -27.32 0.46
C THR A 99 6.96 -26.48 -0.74
N SER A 100 5.99 -26.10 -1.58
CA SER A 100 6.20 -25.20 -2.71
C SER A 100 5.70 -23.80 -2.34
N ARG A 101 6.49 -22.79 -2.70
CA ARG A 101 6.05 -21.39 -2.74
C ARG A 101 5.70 -21.06 -4.19
N ILE A 102 4.51 -20.50 -4.39
CA ILE A 102 4.02 -20.07 -5.69
C ILE A 102 3.81 -18.57 -5.62
N ASP A 103 4.58 -17.83 -6.42
CA ASP A 103 4.50 -16.38 -6.52
C ASP A 103 3.93 -16.00 -7.88
N ALA A 104 3.07 -14.97 -7.87
CA ALA A 104 2.62 -14.28 -9.07
C ALA A 104 2.91 -12.78 -8.94
N ILE A 105 3.03 -12.11 -10.08
CA ILE A 105 3.22 -10.66 -10.18
C ILE A 105 2.14 -10.16 -11.13
N VAL A 106 1.22 -9.36 -10.60
CA VAL A 106 0.09 -8.86 -11.37
C VAL A 106 0.15 -7.35 -11.40
N ASP A 107 0.14 -6.80 -12.60
CA ASP A 107 0.00 -5.37 -12.81
C ASP A 107 -1.46 -5.09 -13.15
N VAL A 108 -2.13 -4.31 -12.30
CA VAL A 108 -3.53 -3.98 -12.44
C VAL A 108 -3.74 -2.49 -12.58
N THR A 109 -4.73 -2.13 -13.40
CA THR A 109 -5.21 -0.76 -13.50
C THR A 109 -6.51 -0.68 -12.72
N THR A 110 -6.60 0.25 -11.76
CA THR A 110 -7.84 0.50 -11.02
C THR A 110 -8.80 1.35 -11.85
N THR A 111 -10.07 1.39 -11.44
CA THR A 111 -11.10 2.29 -12.01
C THR A 111 -10.64 3.75 -12.04
N ASP A 112 -9.97 4.20 -10.98
CA ASP A 112 -9.40 5.54 -10.82
C ASP A 112 -8.19 5.83 -11.75
N GLY A 113 -7.72 4.85 -12.53
CA GLY A 113 -6.57 5.00 -13.42
C GLY A 113 -5.19 4.86 -12.74
N TYR A 114 -5.12 4.32 -11.53
CA TYR A 114 -3.83 4.00 -10.90
C TYR A 114 -3.30 2.67 -11.43
N LEU A 115 -1.99 2.64 -11.69
CA LEU A 115 -1.27 1.39 -11.98
C LEU A 115 -0.68 0.83 -10.68
N VAL A 116 -1.16 -0.34 -10.26
CA VAL A 116 -0.74 -1.00 -9.03
C VAL A 116 -0.20 -2.39 -9.34
N ARG A 117 0.97 -2.70 -8.79
CA ARG A 117 1.56 -4.04 -8.85
C ARG A 117 1.27 -4.79 -7.56
N ILE A 118 0.58 -5.92 -7.67
CA ILE A 118 0.22 -6.80 -6.55
C ILE A 118 1.00 -8.10 -6.68
N LYS A 119 1.65 -8.53 -5.59
CA LYS A 119 2.46 -9.75 -5.55
C LYS A 119 1.82 -10.77 -4.60
N PRO A 120 0.77 -11.52 -5.03
CA PRO A 120 0.19 -12.58 -4.22
C PRO A 120 1.14 -13.77 -4.09
N SER A 121 1.02 -14.52 -3.01
CA SER A 121 1.90 -15.63 -2.68
C SER A 121 1.13 -16.75 -2.03
N CYS A 122 1.20 -17.92 -2.65
CA CYS A 122 0.52 -19.12 -2.19
C CYS A 122 1.55 -20.10 -1.61
N PHE A 123 1.21 -20.69 -0.46
CA PHE A 123 2.02 -21.69 0.23
C PHE A 123 1.26 -23.01 0.27
N THR A 124 1.83 -24.04 -0.35
CA THR A 124 1.20 -25.37 -0.43
C THR A 124 1.47 -26.21 0.82
N VAL A 125 0.62 -27.21 1.09
CA VAL A 125 0.83 -28.15 2.22
C VAL A 125 1.99 -29.12 1.95
N LYS A 126 2.13 -29.59 0.72
CA LYS A 126 3.20 -30.47 0.23
C LYS A 126 3.76 -29.93 -1.09
N ARG A 127 4.84 -30.52 -1.59
CA ARG A 127 5.44 -30.15 -2.88
C ARG A 127 4.42 -30.38 -4.01
N ALA A 128 4.04 -29.30 -4.68
CA ALA A 128 3.16 -29.34 -5.85
C ALA A 128 3.95 -29.67 -7.12
N ARG A 129 3.28 -30.30 -8.10
CA ARG A 129 3.84 -30.57 -9.43
C ARG A 129 3.96 -29.28 -10.25
N ALA A 130 4.84 -29.25 -11.25
CA ALA A 130 5.05 -28.06 -12.09
C ALA A 130 3.76 -27.54 -12.75
N ASN A 131 2.92 -28.44 -13.27
CA ASN A 131 1.64 -28.05 -13.89
C ASN A 131 0.68 -27.42 -12.88
N GLN A 132 0.58 -27.97 -11.67
CA GLN A 132 -0.25 -27.42 -10.60
C GLN A 132 0.25 -26.04 -10.16
N VAL A 133 1.57 -25.84 -10.11
CA VAL A 133 2.18 -24.54 -9.80
C VAL A 133 1.81 -23.50 -10.87
N LYS A 134 1.86 -23.89 -12.15
CA LYS A 134 1.47 -23.01 -13.26
C LYS A 134 -0.01 -22.65 -13.19
N SER A 135 -0.89 -23.62 -13.01
CA SER A 135 -2.34 -23.38 -12.92
C SER A 135 -2.73 -22.50 -11.73
N ILE A 136 -2.10 -22.68 -10.56
CA ILE A 136 -2.36 -21.82 -9.38
C ILE A 136 -1.86 -20.38 -9.63
N ARG A 137 -0.75 -20.23 -10.36
CA ARG A 137 -0.23 -18.90 -10.72
C ARG A 137 -1.23 -18.18 -11.63
N GLU A 138 -1.65 -18.80 -12.72
CA GLU A 138 -2.63 -18.23 -13.67
C GLU A 138 -3.96 -17.91 -12.98
N LEU A 139 -4.45 -18.82 -12.12
CA LEU A 139 -5.65 -18.58 -11.31
C LEU A 139 -5.50 -17.35 -10.40
N SER A 140 -4.36 -17.23 -9.72
CA SER A 140 -4.10 -16.07 -8.84
C SER A 140 -4.07 -14.76 -9.62
N GLU A 141 -3.54 -14.78 -10.85
CA GLU A 141 -3.50 -13.62 -11.74
C GLU A 141 -4.92 -13.22 -12.17
N ASN A 142 -5.75 -14.19 -12.55
CA ASN A 142 -7.13 -13.97 -12.98
C ASN A 142 -7.99 -13.38 -11.86
N VAL A 143 -7.95 -13.98 -10.65
CA VAL A 143 -8.73 -13.49 -9.50
C VAL A 143 -8.37 -12.05 -9.15
N VAL A 144 -7.08 -11.71 -9.18
CA VAL A 144 -6.62 -10.35 -8.88
C VAL A 144 -7.08 -9.38 -9.97
N MET A 145 -6.97 -9.76 -11.25
CA MET A 145 -7.42 -8.94 -12.38
C MET A 145 -8.92 -8.69 -12.38
N GLU A 146 -9.74 -9.70 -12.04
CA GLU A 146 -11.19 -9.56 -11.97
C GLU A 146 -11.60 -8.59 -10.85
N LYS A 147 -11.01 -8.75 -9.65
CA LYS A 147 -11.30 -7.88 -8.51
C LYS A 147 -10.82 -6.45 -8.73
N SER A 148 -9.67 -6.25 -9.38
CA SER A 148 -9.13 -4.91 -9.60
C SER A 148 -9.94 -4.08 -10.59
N LYS A 149 -10.66 -4.70 -11.53
CA LYS A 149 -11.46 -3.98 -12.54
C LYS A 149 -12.69 -3.30 -11.94
N SER A 150 -13.22 -3.84 -10.85
CA SER A 150 -14.44 -3.31 -10.20
C SER A 150 -14.16 -2.37 -9.04
N LEU A 151 -12.91 -2.26 -8.57
CA LEU A 151 -12.57 -1.58 -7.33
C LEU A 151 -11.73 -0.34 -7.56
N ASP A 152 -12.05 0.71 -6.79
CA ASP A 152 -11.24 1.91 -6.63
C ASP A 152 -9.95 1.62 -5.85
N LEU A 153 -8.97 2.52 -5.93
CA LEU A 153 -7.67 2.33 -5.26
C LEU A 153 -7.84 2.13 -3.74
N ASN A 154 -8.67 2.95 -3.11
CA ASN A 154 -8.88 2.90 -1.66
C ASN A 154 -9.50 1.56 -1.23
N GLN A 155 -10.50 1.09 -1.97
CA GLN A 155 -11.18 -0.19 -1.71
C GLN A 155 -10.25 -1.37 -1.97
N LEU A 156 -9.49 -1.33 -3.08
CA LEU A 156 -8.53 -2.36 -3.44
C LEU A 156 -7.48 -2.56 -2.33
N ILE A 157 -6.90 -1.47 -1.81
CA ILE A 157 -5.90 -1.57 -0.75
C ILE A 157 -6.54 -2.09 0.55
N GLN A 158 -7.75 -1.64 0.90
CA GLN A 158 -8.48 -2.18 2.06
C GLN A 158 -8.74 -3.68 1.92
N ASP A 159 -9.06 -4.17 0.72
CA ASP A 159 -9.30 -5.59 0.46
C ASP A 159 -8.01 -6.42 0.47
N VAL A 160 -6.91 -5.86 -0.03
CA VAL A 160 -5.56 -6.46 0.07
C VAL A 160 -5.14 -6.59 1.53
N VAL A 161 -5.17 -5.50 2.28
CA VAL A 161 -4.74 -5.42 3.69
C VAL A 161 -5.73 -6.14 4.62
N GLY A 162 -7.00 -6.15 4.21
CA GLY A 162 -8.08 -6.91 4.83
C GLY A 162 -7.93 -8.42 4.67
N GLY A 163 -7.25 -8.86 3.60
CA GLY A 163 -7.05 -10.27 3.26
C GLY A 163 -8.19 -10.89 2.45
N LYS A 164 -9.14 -10.09 1.93
CA LYS A 164 -10.26 -10.61 1.14
C LYS A 164 -9.78 -11.24 -0.18
N ILE A 165 -8.84 -10.58 -0.86
CA ILE A 165 -8.22 -11.11 -2.08
C ILE A 165 -7.50 -12.43 -1.78
N SER A 166 -6.78 -12.52 -0.67
CA SER A 166 -6.11 -13.75 -0.24
C SER A 166 -7.11 -14.90 0.00
N LEU A 167 -8.27 -14.60 0.58
CA LEU A 167 -9.33 -15.57 0.84
C LEU A 167 -10.00 -16.07 -0.45
N ASP A 168 -10.24 -15.18 -1.41
CA ASP A 168 -10.84 -15.55 -2.68
C ASP A 168 -9.90 -16.45 -3.50
N ILE A 169 -8.61 -16.09 -3.59
CA ILE A 169 -7.58 -16.96 -4.18
C ILE A 169 -7.53 -18.31 -3.47
N TYR A 170 -7.64 -18.34 -2.14
CA TYR A 170 -7.61 -19.58 -1.37
C TYR A 170 -8.78 -20.52 -1.73
N LYS A 171 -9.99 -19.98 -1.88
CA LYS A 171 -11.19 -20.76 -2.19
C LYS A 171 -11.07 -21.44 -3.56
N GLU A 172 -10.64 -20.69 -4.56
CA GLU A 172 -10.53 -21.20 -5.93
C GLU A 172 -9.33 -22.15 -6.07
N ALA A 173 -8.18 -21.80 -5.47
CA ALA A 173 -6.97 -22.61 -5.60
C ALA A 173 -7.07 -23.95 -4.85
N LYS A 174 -7.94 -24.04 -3.83
CA LYS A 174 -8.21 -25.31 -3.12
C LYS A 174 -8.75 -26.41 -4.03
N MET A 175 -9.44 -26.05 -5.13
CA MET A 175 -9.94 -27.03 -6.11
C MET A 175 -8.80 -27.73 -6.87
N ILE A 176 -7.68 -27.03 -7.09
CA ILE A 176 -6.52 -27.56 -7.81
C ILE A 176 -5.59 -28.31 -6.86
N TYR A 177 -5.28 -27.69 -5.72
CA TYR A 177 -4.34 -28.24 -4.74
C TYR A 177 -4.58 -27.69 -3.33
N PRO A 178 -4.42 -28.49 -2.27
CA PRO A 178 -4.53 -28.00 -0.90
C PRO A 178 -3.44 -26.96 -0.57
N LEU A 179 -3.88 -25.72 -0.33
CA LEU A 179 -3.06 -24.63 0.17
C LEU A 179 -3.09 -24.56 1.70
N ARG A 180 -1.98 -24.15 2.30
CA ARG A 180 -1.88 -23.88 3.74
C ARG A 180 -2.25 -22.44 4.04
N ARG A 181 -1.66 -21.49 3.31
CA ARG A 181 -1.92 -20.06 3.42
C ARG A 181 -1.72 -19.36 2.08
N VAL A 182 -2.49 -18.30 1.88
CA VAL A 182 -2.32 -17.34 0.78
C VAL A 182 -2.22 -15.97 1.43
N GLU A 183 -1.22 -15.20 1.01
CA GLU A 183 -1.01 -13.84 1.49
C GLU A 183 -0.55 -12.97 0.33
N VAL A 184 -0.91 -11.69 0.35
CA VAL A 184 -0.32 -10.70 -0.55
C VAL A 184 0.99 -10.24 0.07
N ARG A 185 2.12 -10.48 -0.59
CA ARG A 185 3.44 -10.14 -0.03
C ARG A 185 3.72 -8.66 -0.09
N LYS A 186 3.42 -8.04 -1.22
CA LYS A 186 3.79 -6.66 -1.50
C LYS A 186 2.81 -6.04 -2.49
N THR A 187 2.54 -4.77 -2.29
CA THR A 187 1.85 -3.92 -3.26
C THR A 187 2.65 -2.65 -3.50
N GLU A 188 2.79 -2.27 -4.77
CA GLU A 188 3.55 -1.11 -5.21
C GLU A 188 2.67 -0.27 -6.14
N ILE A 189 2.50 1.02 -5.86
CA ILE A 189 1.90 1.94 -6.83
C ILE A 189 3.00 2.33 -7.83
N LEU A 190 2.78 2.00 -9.10
CA LEU A 190 3.71 2.28 -10.20
C LEU A 190 3.48 3.67 -10.79
N ALA A 191 2.23 4.02 -11.05
CA ALA A 191 1.85 5.31 -11.61
C ALA A 191 0.58 5.83 -10.92
N GLU A 192 0.62 7.12 -10.59
CA GLU A 192 -0.57 7.89 -10.26
C GLU A 192 -1.19 8.40 -11.58
N PRO A 193 -2.52 8.42 -11.73
CA PRO A 193 -3.16 9.04 -12.88
C PRO A 193 -2.76 10.52 -12.89
N SER A 194 -2.16 10.98 -14.00
CA SER A 194 -1.93 12.41 -14.17
C SER A 194 -3.28 13.11 -14.18
N ILE A 195 -3.43 14.19 -13.42
CA ILE A 195 -4.65 15.02 -13.27
C ILE A 195 -5.13 15.64 -14.62
N ALA A 196 -4.54 15.27 -15.76
CA ALA A 196 -4.80 15.85 -17.07
C ALA A 196 -6.09 15.37 -17.80
N SER A 197 -6.93 14.50 -17.23
CA SER A 197 -8.16 14.05 -17.91
C SER A 197 -9.42 14.01 -17.06
N ALA A 198 -9.48 14.78 -15.97
CA ALA A 198 -10.74 15.08 -15.29
C ALA A 198 -11.24 16.47 -15.74
N ALA A 199 -11.49 16.64 -17.03
CA ALA A 199 -12.39 17.70 -17.48
C ALA A 199 -13.82 17.19 -17.20
N PRO A 200 -14.62 17.86 -16.35
CA PRO A 200 -16.03 17.52 -16.24
C PRO A 200 -16.67 17.80 -17.60
N VAL A 201 -17.21 16.75 -18.22
CA VAL A 201 -18.11 16.89 -19.37
C VAL A 201 -19.31 17.67 -18.88
N ALA A 202 -19.32 18.98 -19.13
CA ALA A 202 -20.49 19.82 -18.96
C ALA A 202 -21.62 19.22 -19.83
N PRO A 203 -22.83 19.00 -19.28
CA PRO A 203 -23.95 18.59 -20.10
C PRO A 203 -24.22 19.68 -21.13
N SER A 204 -24.17 19.31 -22.41
CA SER A 204 -24.58 20.17 -23.53
C SER A 204 -26.05 20.54 -23.34
N GLU A 205 -26.31 21.80 -22.99
CA GLU A 205 -27.63 22.39 -23.18
C GLU A 205 -28.02 22.24 -24.66
N ALA A 206 -29.12 21.51 -24.88
CA ALA A 206 -29.78 21.43 -26.15
C ALA A 206 -30.21 22.83 -26.61
N PRO A 207 -30.02 23.20 -27.90
CA PRO A 207 -30.58 24.44 -28.40
C PRO A 207 -32.11 24.31 -28.43
N ALA A 208 -32.77 25.03 -27.52
CA ALA A 208 -34.20 25.28 -27.60
C ALA A 208 -34.48 26.09 -28.87
N SER A 209 -35.28 25.50 -29.75
CA SER A 209 -35.95 26.16 -30.87
C SER A 209 -36.91 27.25 -30.37
N SER A 210 -36.78 28.47 -30.89
CA SER A 210 -37.87 29.43 -31.16
C SER A 210 -37.34 30.54 -32.06
#